data_AF-A0AAW2NEM7-F1
#
_entry.id   AF-A0AAW2NEM7-F1
#
_cell.length_a   1.000
_cell.length_b   1.000
_cell.length_c   1.000
_cell.angle_alpha   90.00
_cell.angle_beta   90.00
_cell.angle_gamma   90.00
#
_symmetry.space_group_name_H-M   'P 1'
#
loop_
_entity.id
_entity.type
_entity.pdbx_description
1 polymer ?
#
loop_
_entity_poly.entity_id
_entity_poly.type
_entity_poly.pdbx_seq_one_letter_code
_entity_poly.pdbx_strand_id
1 'polypeptide(L)'
;MEGCVSRELEVNVSASETWKAYGSLLLAQIAVDAFPETYSGFTVLEGNGHAGTIVQVFLAPGGAGPSSYKEKFLVVDDVKRVKLGEIIEGGPLEQGFKSYLTRLEAIKKKGKKDECIMIGTIEYVLKDESALPLVSSNLEGLYNIMKAVADYVTNHHHHHTTTTSD
;
A
#
# COMPACT_ATOMS: atom_id res chain seq x y z
N MET A 1 -18.78 -8.81 -12.00
CA MET A 1 -17.61 -8.45 -12.82
C MET A 1 -16.34 -8.67 -12.02
N GLU A 2 -15.28 -9.19 -12.63
CA GLU A 2 -13.93 -9.29 -12.03
C GLU A 2 -12.93 -8.50 -12.86
N GLY A 3 -11.86 -8.02 -12.24
CA GLY A 3 -10.87 -7.21 -12.94
C GLY A 3 -9.61 -6.96 -12.14
N CYS A 4 -8.64 -6.37 -12.83
CA CYS A 4 -7.34 -5.99 -12.29
C CYS A 4 -6.97 -4.62 -12.85
N VAL A 5 -6.59 -3.68 -11.99
CA VAL A 5 -6.14 -2.34 -12.36
C VAL A 5 -4.83 -2.00 -11.63
N SER A 6 -3.93 -1.29 -12.30
CA SER A 6 -2.60 -0.98 -11.73
C SER A 6 -2.12 0.44 -12.05
N ARG A 7 -1.17 0.89 -11.24
CA ARG A 7 -0.39 2.12 -11.41
C ARG A 7 1.08 1.84 -11.14
N GLU A 8 1.93 2.59 -11.82
CA GLU A 8 3.38 2.54 -11.65
C GLU A 8 3.89 3.92 -11.25
N LEU A 9 4.95 3.95 -10.43
CA LEU A 9 5.62 5.18 -10.01
C LEU A 9 7.13 4.95 -10.04
N GLU A 10 7.86 5.82 -10.74
CA GLU A 10 9.31 5.84 -10.66
C GLU A 10 9.75 6.49 -9.35
N VAL A 11 10.74 5.89 -8.69
CA VAL A 11 11.30 6.40 -7.43
C VAL A 11 12.81 6.51 -7.58
N ASN A 12 13.36 7.64 -7.16
CA ASN A 12 14.81 7.93 -7.21
C ASN A 12 15.56 7.31 -6.01
N VAL A 13 15.17 6.08 -5.65
CA VAL A 13 15.72 5.30 -4.55
C VAL A 13 15.81 3.84 -5.01
N SER A 14 16.79 3.10 -4.52
CA SER A 14 16.94 1.68 -4.88
C SER A 14 15.73 0.84 -4.45
N ALA A 15 15.41 -0.19 -5.23
CA ALA A 15 14.26 -1.06 -4.94
C ALA A 15 14.30 -1.70 -3.54
N SER A 16 15.50 -2.06 -3.06
CA SER A 16 15.67 -2.67 -1.73
C SER A 16 15.36 -1.68 -0.61
N GLU A 17 15.78 -0.44 -0.79
CA GLU A 17 15.55 0.61 0.18
C GLU A 17 14.09 1.06 0.20
N THR A 18 13.49 1.29 -0.97
CA THR A 18 12.06 1.58 -1.10
C THR A 18 11.19 0.47 -0.50
N TRP A 19 11.60 -0.79 -0.65
CA TRP A 19 10.87 -1.94 -0.11
C TRP A 19 10.77 -1.94 1.42
N LYS A 20 11.77 -1.43 2.14
CA LYS A 20 11.72 -1.36 3.62
C LYS A 20 10.52 -0.56 4.12
N ALA A 21 10.06 0.42 3.35
CA ALA A 21 8.83 1.16 3.63
C ALA A 21 7.61 0.51 2.95
N TYR A 22 7.69 0.29 1.64
CA TYR A 22 6.53 -0.11 0.82
C TYR A 22 6.01 -1.53 1.14
N GLY A 23 6.91 -2.44 1.50
CA GLY A 23 6.60 -3.84 1.80
C GLY A 23 6.24 -4.12 3.25
N SER A 24 6.48 -3.18 4.17
CA SER A 24 6.39 -3.42 5.62
C SER A 24 5.15 -2.76 6.25
N LEU A 25 5.04 -2.87 7.58
CA LEU A 25 4.02 -2.17 8.37
C LEU A 25 4.20 -0.64 8.35
N LEU A 26 5.40 -0.15 8.00
CA LEU A 26 5.67 1.28 7.85
C LEU A 26 4.77 1.91 6.77
N LEU A 27 4.33 1.14 5.78
CA LEU A 27 3.34 1.59 4.79
C LEU A 27 2.06 2.13 5.45
N ALA A 28 1.52 1.43 6.44
CA ALA A 28 0.29 1.83 7.12
C ALA A 28 0.50 3.13 7.92
N GLN A 29 1.66 3.26 8.57
CA GLN A 29 2.03 4.49 9.28
C GLN A 29 2.17 5.68 8.31
N ILE A 30 2.88 5.50 7.19
CA ILE A 30 3.02 6.54 6.16
C ILE A 30 1.65 6.97 5.63
N ALA A 31 0.74 6.02 5.39
CA ALA A 31 -0.60 6.34 4.91
C ALA A 31 -1.40 7.17 5.94
N VAL A 32 -1.32 6.81 7.23
CA VAL A 32 -1.97 7.58 8.32
C VAL A 32 -1.40 8.99 8.42
N ASP A 33 -0.08 9.13 8.38
CA ASP A 33 0.57 10.43 8.53
C ASP A 33 0.34 11.35 7.32
N ALA A 34 0.32 10.77 6.11
CA ALA A 34 0.15 11.54 4.87
C ALA A 34 -1.30 11.92 4.57
N PHE A 35 -2.27 11.13 5.04
CA PHE A 35 -3.69 11.31 4.75
C PHE A 35 -4.56 11.23 6.03
N PRO A 36 -4.32 12.08 7.04
CA PRO A 36 -5.05 12.04 8.31
C PRO A 36 -6.56 12.36 8.17
N GLU A 37 -6.95 13.02 7.07
CA GLU A 37 -8.35 13.23 6.69
C GLU A 37 -9.03 11.97 6.16
N THR A 38 -8.25 10.95 5.79
CA THR A 38 -8.73 9.67 5.26
C THR A 38 -8.55 8.55 6.28
N TYR A 39 -7.41 8.49 6.96
CA TYR A 39 -7.06 7.44 7.94
C TYR A 39 -6.82 8.05 9.32
N SER A 40 -7.50 7.51 10.33
CA SER A 40 -7.35 7.96 11.73
C SER A 40 -6.33 7.12 12.51
N GLY A 41 -5.91 5.98 11.97
CA GLY A 41 -4.90 5.12 12.59
C GLY A 41 -4.92 3.69 12.06
N PHE A 42 -4.06 2.85 12.63
CA PHE A 42 -4.09 1.41 12.40
C PHE A 42 -3.62 0.64 13.64
N THR A 43 -3.94 -0.64 13.70
CA THR A 43 -3.40 -1.56 14.70
C THR A 43 -3.09 -2.91 14.08
N VAL A 44 -2.08 -3.60 14.62
CA VAL A 44 -1.74 -4.98 14.23
C VAL A 44 -2.49 -5.91 15.18
N LEU A 45 -3.43 -6.69 14.63
CA LEU A 45 -4.23 -7.64 15.41
C LEU A 45 -3.50 -8.98 15.58
N GLU A 46 -2.77 -9.40 14.55
CA GLU A 46 -2.01 -10.65 14.53
C GLU A 46 -0.74 -10.48 13.69
N GLY A 47 0.34 -11.14 14.07
CA GLY A 47 1.56 -11.22 13.27
C GLY A 47 2.55 -10.08 13.52
N ASN A 48 3.53 -9.96 12.62
CA ASN A 48 4.72 -9.12 12.80
C ASN A 48 5.13 -8.37 11.51
N GLY A 49 4.21 -8.28 10.54
CA GLY A 49 4.45 -7.65 9.24
C GLY A 49 4.77 -8.62 8.10
N HIS A 50 4.94 -9.91 8.36
CA HIS A 50 5.11 -10.94 7.32
C HIS A 50 3.76 -11.60 6.95
N ALA A 51 3.81 -12.62 6.08
CA ALA A 51 2.63 -13.42 5.73
C ALA A 51 1.92 -13.96 6.98
N GLY A 52 0.59 -13.89 6.99
CA GLY A 52 -0.27 -14.20 8.13
C GLY A 52 -0.63 -12.99 9.00
N THR A 53 0.08 -11.87 8.87
CA THR A 53 -0.23 -10.65 9.63
C THR A 53 -1.63 -10.13 9.28
N ILE A 54 -2.38 -9.69 10.29
CA ILE A 54 -3.67 -9.02 10.13
C ILE A 54 -3.56 -7.62 10.72
N VAL A 55 -3.85 -6.62 9.89
CA VAL A 55 -3.88 -5.21 10.27
C VAL A 55 -5.32 -4.71 10.20
N GLN A 56 -5.75 -3.95 11.19
CA GLN A 56 -6.98 -3.17 11.11
C GLN A 56 -6.62 -1.70 10.90
N VAL A 57 -7.16 -1.11 9.84
CA VAL A 57 -6.99 0.31 9.51
C VAL A 57 -8.29 1.03 9.80
N PHE A 58 -8.20 2.16 10.50
CA PHE A 58 -9.34 2.99 10.87
C PHE A 58 -9.46 4.19 9.92
N LEU A 59 -10.66 4.39 9.39
CA LEU A 59 -10.96 5.51 8.52
C LEU A 59 -11.34 6.74 9.36
N ALA A 60 -11.07 7.93 8.85
CA ALA A 60 -11.43 9.16 9.54
C ALA A 60 -12.96 9.33 9.59
N PRO A 61 -13.51 9.84 10.71
CA PRO A 61 -14.95 10.04 10.85
C PRO A 61 -15.45 11.17 9.92
N GLY A 62 -16.72 11.09 9.49
CA GLY A 62 -17.38 12.16 8.73
C GLY A 62 -17.81 11.78 7.30
N GLY A 63 -17.45 10.59 6.82
CA GLY A 63 -17.95 10.03 5.57
C GLY A 63 -19.11 9.05 5.76
N ALA A 64 -19.94 8.84 4.73
CA ALA A 64 -20.97 7.79 4.68
C ALA A 64 -20.40 6.38 4.40
N GLY A 65 -19.09 6.19 4.61
CA GLY A 65 -18.36 4.96 4.31
C GLY A 65 -18.10 4.08 5.53
N PRO A 66 -17.42 2.95 5.33
CA PRO A 66 -16.97 2.07 6.41
C PRO A 66 -16.14 2.83 7.44
N SER A 67 -16.20 2.40 8.70
CA SER A 67 -15.37 2.99 9.77
C SER A 67 -13.96 2.41 9.83
N SER A 68 -13.77 1.20 9.31
CA SER A 68 -12.49 0.50 9.27
C SER A 68 -12.48 -0.61 8.23
N TYR A 69 -11.31 -1.20 8.02
CA TYR A 69 -11.15 -2.46 7.30
C TYR A 69 -10.04 -3.30 7.90
N LYS A 70 -10.12 -4.61 7.71
CA LYS A 70 -9.05 -5.55 8.05
C LYS A 70 -8.40 -6.06 6.77
N GLU A 71 -7.07 -5.99 6.74
CA GLU A 71 -6.25 -6.54 5.68
C GLU A 71 -5.42 -7.69 6.24
N LYS A 72 -5.39 -8.82 5.54
CA LYS A 72 -4.52 -9.96 5.82
C LYS A 72 -3.41 -10.04 4.80
N PHE A 73 -2.17 -10.11 5.26
CA PHE A 73 -1.02 -10.30 4.38
C PHE A 73 -0.93 -11.77 3.98
N LEU A 74 -1.19 -12.07 2.72
CA LEU A 74 -1.11 -13.42 2.17
C LEU A 74 0.34 -13.77 1.83
N VAL A 75 1.08 -12.81 1.27
CA VAL A 75 2.48 -12.97 0.87
C VAL A 75 3.25 -11.71 1.24
N VAL A 76 4.45 -11.89 1.79
CA VAL A 76 5.48 -10.86 1.91
C VAL A 76 6.80 -11.52 1.55
N ASP A 77 7.33 -11.21 0.38
CA ASP A 77 8.57 -11.77 -0.15
C ASP A 77 9.60 -10.65 -0.31
N ASP A 78 10.55 -10.56 0.62
CA ASP A 78 11.58 -9.51 0.62
C ASP A 78 12.64 -9.68 -0.47
N VAL A 79 12.83 -10.91 -0.95
CA VAL A 79 13.80 -11.21 -2.01
C VAL A 79 13.27 -10.67 -3.34
N LYS A 80 12.00 -10.98 -3.64
CA LYS A 80 11.30 -10.51 -4.83
C LYS A 80 10.77 -9.09 -4.68
N ARG A 81 10.60 -8.61 -3.45
CA ARG A 81 9.97 -7.32 -3.08
C ARG A 81 8.52 -7.26 -3.56
N VAL A 82 7.75 -8.26 -3.13
CA VAL A 82 6.33 -8.42 -3.47
C VAL A 82 5.52 -8.63 -2.20
N LYS A 83 4.39 -7.92 -2.06
CA LYS A 83 3.41 -8.12 -0.99
C LYS A 83 2.03 -8.30 -1.60
N LEU A 84 1.29 -9.28 -1.09
CA LEU A 84 -0.13 -9.49 -1.38
C LEU A 84 -0.93 -9.31 -0.10
N GLY A 85 -1.88 -8.38 -0.10
CA GLY A 85 -2.80 -8.14 1.00
C GLY A 85 -4.25 -8.34 0.55
N GLU A 86 -5.04 -9.08 1.32
CA GLU A 86 -6.46 -9.28 1.05
C GLU A 86 -7.28 -8.53 2.09
N ILE A 87 -8.29 -7.76 1.64
CA ILE A 87 -9.28 -7.19 2.56
C ILE A 87 -10.23 -8.32 2.96
N ILE A 88 -10.27 -8.61 4.26
CA ILE A 88 -11.06 -9.72 4.82
C ILE A 88 -12.32 -9.24 5.57
N GLU A 89 -12.39 -7.96 5.93
CA GLU A 89 -13.53 -7.36 6.64
C GLU A 89 -13.59 -5.84 6.38
N GLY A 90 -14.80 -5.28 6.31
CA GLY A 90 -15.01 -3.84 6.16
C GLY A 90 -14.59 -3.27 4.80
N GLY A 91 -14.36 -1.95 4.76
CA GLY A 91 -13.81 -1.26 3.60
C GLY A 91 -14.58 -1.54 2.29
N PRO A 92 -13.88 -1.83 1.18
CA PRO A 92 -14.52 -2.13 -0.10
C PRO A 92 -15.56 -3.25 -0.04
N LEU A 93 -15.43 -4.23 0.86
CA LEU A 93 -16.38 -5.35 0.97
C LEU A 93 -17.79 -4.88 1.39
N GLU A 94 -17.87 -3.80 2.17
CA GLU A 94 -19.14 -3.17 2.55
C GLU A 94 -19.69 -2.23 1.45
N GLN A 95 -18.88 -1.94 0.44
CA GLN A 95 -19.19 -0.99 -0.63
C GLN A 95 -19.45 -1.69 -1.98
N GLY A 96 -19.80 -2.97 -1.96
CA GLY A 96 -20.21 -3.73 -3.15
C GLY A 96 -19.11 -4.58 -3.79
N PHE A 97 -17.95 -4.70 -3.16
CA PHE A 97 -16.92 -5.67 -3.56
C PHE A 97 -17.19 -7.04 -2.90
N LYS A 98 -17.03 -8.10 -3.68
CA LYS A 98 -17.03 -9.49 -3.18
C LYS A 98 -15.64 -9.91 -2.69
N SER A 99 -14.59 -9.49 -3.39
CA SER A 99 -13.20 -9.65 -3.00
C SER A 99 -12.38 -8.45 -3.44
N TYR A 100 -11.32 -8.16 -2.69
CA TYR A 100 -10.42 -7.04 -2.95
C TYR A 100 -9.03 -7.42 -2.46
N LEU A 101 -8.06 -7.46 -3.37
CA LEU A 101 -6.67 -7.79 -3.10
C LEU A 101 -5.75 -6.70 -3.63
N THR A 102 -4.78 -6.30 -2.81
CA THR A 102 -3.70 -5.40 -3.16
C THR A 102 -2.44 -6.20 -3.47
N ARG A 103 -1.76 -5.85 -4.57
CA ARG A 103 -0.44 -6.37 -4.91
C ARG A 103 0.54 -5.22 -5.05
N LEU A 104 1.56 -5.21 -4.21
CA LEU A 104 2.57 -4.16 -4.15
C LEU A 104 3.94 -4.72 -4.53
N GLU A 105 4.68 -3.99 -5.37
CA GLU A 105 6.00 -4.40 -5.85
C GLU A 105 7.01 -3.26 -5.89
N ALA A 106 8.29 -3.57 -5.64
CA ALA A 106 9.41 -2.67 -5.93
C ALA A 106 10.43 -3.34 -6.86
N ILE A 107 10.47 -2.88 -8.12
CA ILE A 107 11.25 -3.49 -9.20
C ILE A 107 12.50 -2.65 -9.50
N LYS A 108 13.65 -3.31 -9.64
CA LYS A 108 14.91 -2.64 -10.02
C LYS A 108 14.84 -2.13 -11.46
N LYS A 109 15.29 -0.89 -11.70
CA LYS A 109 15.53 -0.41 -13.06
C LYS A 109 16.84 -0.97 -13.60
N LYS A 110 16.79 -1.54 -14.82
CA LYS A 110 17.99 -2.09 -15.46
C LYS A 110 19.03 -0.98 -15.66
N GLY A 111 20.24 -1.18 -15.12
CA GLY A 111 21.34 -0.22 -15.25
C GLY A 111 21.28 0.98 -14.29
N LYS A 112 20.26 1.09 -13.44
CA LYS A 112 20.11 2.17 -12.46
C LYS A 112 19.95 1.60 -11.06
N LYS A 113 21.04 1.57 -10.29
CA LYS A 113 21.06 0.94 -8.95
C LYS A 113 20.28 1.74 -7.90
N ASP A 114 20.22 3.05 -8.07
CA ASP A 114 19.62 3.99 -7.13
C ASP A 114 18.23 4.48 -7.59
N GLU A 115 17.59 3.76 -8.51
CA GLU A 115 16.21 4.01 -8.93
C GLU A 115 15.43 2.70 -8.98
N CYS A 116 14.11 2.78 -8.74
CA CYS A 116 13.20 1.67 -8.90
C CYS A 116 11.87 2.10 -9.52
N ILE A 117 11.04 1.10 -9.83
CA ILE A 117 9.64 1.27 -10.19
C ILE A 117 8.82 0.61 -9.08
N MET A 118 7.97 1.39 -8.42
CA MET A 118 6.92 0.86 -7.56
C MET A 118 5.69 0.55 -8.40
N ILE A 119 5.07 -0.60 -8.16
CA ILE A 119 3.82 -1.00 -8.78
C ILE A 119 2.79 -1.24 -7.67
N GLY A 120 1.59 -0.71 -7.87
CA GLY A 120 0.43 -0.96 -7.04
C GLY A 120 -0.70 -1.47 -7.91
N THR A 121 -1.23 -2.64 -7.57
CA THR A 121 -2.29 -3.32 -8.31
C THR A 121 -3.44 -3.66 -7.37
N ILE A 122 -4.67 -3.49 -7.87
CA ILE A 122 -5.90 -3.93 -7.22
C ILE A 122 -6.54 -5.02 -8.08
N GLU A 123 -6.67 -6.20 -7.51
CA GLU A 123 -7.44 -7.31 -8.06
C GLU A 123 -8.77 -7.39 -7.32
N TYR A 124 -9.88 -7.48 -8.05
CA TYR A 124 -11.20 -7.39 -7.44
C TYR A 124 -12.25 -8.25 -8.13
N VAL A 125 -13.27 -8.61 -7.36
CA VAL A 125 -14.55 -9.12 -7.86
C VAL A 125 -15.65 -8.26 -7.29
N LEU A 126 -16.51 -7.68 -8.13
CA LEU A 126 -17.68 -6.92 -7.69
C LEU A 126 -18.84 -7.85 -7.39
N LYS A 127 -19.51 -7.60 -6.25
CA LYS A 127 -20.82 -8.16 -5.90
C LYS A 127 -21.95 -7.36 -6.55
N ASP A 128 -21.76 -6.05 -6.66
CA ASP A 128 -22.70 -5.10 -7.28
C ASP A 128 -21.94 -4.22 -8.29
N GLU A 129 -22.44 -4.13 -9.53
CA GLU A 129 -21.83 -3.31 -10.58
C GLU A 129 -21.94 -1.81 -10.31
N SER A 130 -22.84 -1.40 -9.40
CA SER A 130 -22.91 0.00 -8.93
C SER A 130 -21.62 0.45 -8.23
N ALA A 131 -20.79 -0.50 -7.76
CA ALA A 131 -19.50 -0.25 -7.14
C ALA A 131 -18.36 0.02 -8.16
N LEU A 132 -18.60 -0.15 -9.47
CA LEU A 132 -17.57 0.04 -10.49
C LEU A 132 -16.84 1.40 -10.42
N PRO A 133 -17.50 2.54 -10.17
CA PRO A 133 -16.79 3.82 -10.02
C PRO A 133 -15.77 3.83 -8.87
N LEU A 134 -15.99 3.02 -7.83
CA LEU A 134 -15.09 2.92 -6.69
C LEU A 134 -13.77 2.24 -7.05
N VAL A 135 -13.71 1.43 -8.12
CA VAL A 135 -12.45 0.80 -8.58
C VAL A 135 -11.43 1.88 -8.93
N SER A 136 -11.84 2.90 -9.69
CA SER A 136 -10.97 4.02 -10.06
C SER A 136 -10.59 4.86 -8.83
N SER A 137 -11.52 5.15 -7.93
CA SER A 137 -11.24 5.90 -6.70
C SER A 137 -10.24 5.17 -5.80
N ASN A 138 -10.38 3.86 -5.63
CA ASN A 138 -9.46 3.03 -4.86
C ASN A 138 -8.06 2.97 -5.51
N LEU A 139 -7.98 2.88 -6.84
CA LEU A 139 -6.71 2.91 -7.56
C LEU A 139 -5.96 4.24 -7.38
N GLU A 140 -6.67 5.36 -7.45
CA GLU A 140 -6.07 6.67 -7.20
C GLU A 140 -5.65 6.84 -5.73
N GLY A 141 -6.44 6.31 -4.79
CA GLY A 141 -6.05 6.24 -3.38
C GLY A 141 -4.75 5.45 -3.17
N LEU A 142 -4.63 4.27 -3.77
CA LEU A 142 -3.40 3.47 -3.74
C LEU A 142 -2.21 4.23 -4.36
N TYR A 143 -2.43 4.89 -5.50
CA TYR A 143 -1.39 5.68 -6.16
C TYR A 143 -0.92 6.88 -5.32
N ASN A 144 -1.82 7.53 -4.58
CA ASN A 144 -1.43 8.60 -3.66
C ASN A 144 -0.61 8.07 -2.48
N ILE A 145 -0.93 6.89 -1.95
CA ILE A 145 -0.09 6.22 -0.95
C ILE A 145 1.29 5.90 -1.53
N MET A 146 1.37 5.42 -2.78
CA MET A 146 2.66 5.20 -3.45
C MET A 146 3.49 6.48 -3.53
N LYS A 147 2.89 7.64 -3.84
CA LYS A 147 3.60 8.93 -3.82
C LYS A 147 4.10 9.29 -2.42
N ALA A 148 3.26 9.14 -1.40
CA ALA A 148 3.66 9.40 -0.01
C ALA A 148 4.85 8.53 0.42
N VAL A 149 4.87 7.26 -0.01
CA VAL A 149 6.03 6.39 0.21
C VAL A 149 7.26 6.89 -0.55
N ALA A 150 7.12 7.27 -1.82
CA ALA A 150 8.24 7.80 -2.62
C ALA A 150 8.85 9.05 -1.97
N ASP A 151 8.02 9.97 -1.49
CA ASP A 151 8.44 11.18 -0.78
C ASP A 151 9.12 10.83 0.54
N TYR A 152 8.52 9.92 1.33
CA TYR A 152 9.09 9.45 2.59
C TYR A 152 10.50 8.89 2.38
N VAL A 153 10.66 7.95 1.45
CA VAL A 153 11.96 7.28 1.25
C VAL A 153 12.98 8.28 0.72
N THR A 154 12.62 9.13 -0.25
CA THR A 154 13.55 10.12 -0.80
C THR A 154 14.10 11.04 0.30
N ASN A 155 13.23 11.55 1.18
CA ASN A 155 13.64 12.45 2.26
C ASN A 155 14.47 11.77 3.36
N HIS A 156 14.19 10.50 3.68
CA HIS A 156 14.92 9.76 4.72
C HIS A 156 16.21 9.10 4.20
N HIS A 157 16.35 8.87 2.89
CA HIS A 157 17.62 8.37 2.31
C HIS A 157 18.73 9.42 2.31
N HIS A 158 18.39 10.70 2.17
CA HIS A 158 19.37 11.78 2.20
C HIS A 158 20.05 11.98 3.57
N HIS A 159 19.49 11.45 4.66
CA HIS A 159 20.08 11.59 6.00
C HIS A 159 21.18 10.55 6.30
N HIS A 160 21.27 9.46 5.52
CA HIS A 160 22.30 8.44 5.73
C HIS A 160 23.57 8.63 4.88
N THR A 161 23.54 9.45 3.83
CA THR A 161 24.71 9.65 2.95
C THR A 161 25.64 10.78 3.40
N THR A 162 25.23 11.62 4.36
CA THR A 162 26.03 12.75 4.86
C THR A 162 26.90 12.43 6.08
N THR A 163 26.82 11.24 6.67
CA THR A 163 27.56 10.89 7.91
C THR A 163 28.78 9.99 7.68
N THR A 164 29.37 10.00 6.48
CA THR A 164 30.64 9.29 6.24
C THR A 164 31.62 10.19 5.51
N SER A 165 32.07 11.24 6.18
CA SER A 165 33.28 11.99 5.88
C SER A 165 33.69 12.72 7.14
N ASP A 166 34.42 12.01 8.01
CA ASP A 166 35.36 12.54 8.99
C ASP A 166 36.49 11.51 9.16
#